data_AF-A0A8T6N4K1-F1
#
_entry.id   AF-A0A8T6N4K1-F1
#
_cell.length_a   1.000
_cell.length_b   1.000
_cell.length_c   1.000
_cell.angle_alpha   90.00
_cell.angle_beta   90.00
_cell.angle_gamma   90.00
#
_symmetry.space_group_name_H-M   'P 1'
#
loop_
_entity.id
_entity.type
_entity.pdbx_description
1 polymer ?
#
loop_
_entity_poly.entity_id
_entity_poly.type
_entity_poly.pdbx_seq_one_letter_code
_entity_poly.pdbx_strand_id
1 'polypeptide(L)'
;MTSKKPAMSREAVKDMIYGAMREFSTNTKFWYGGINDDFSHLTPQGEREMLTMFNKFIPMLKRCEDQRIQDMAKRMTWGELGGEDTASITELSQDEL
;
A
#
# COMPACT_ATOMS: atom_id res chain seq x y z
N MET A 1 -4.48 3.74 -30.11
CA MET A 1 -4.84 2.70 -29.12
C MET A 1 -4.29 3.12 -27.76
N THR A 2 -5.13 3.70 -26.89
CA THR A 2 -4.74 4.01 -25.51
C THR A 2 -4.79 2.72 -24.70
N SER A 3 -3.64 2.08 -24.52
CA SER A 3 -3.49 0.95 -23.62
C SER A 3 -3.86 1.40 -22.20
N LYS A 4 -5.07 1.06 -21.73
CA LYS A 4 -5.44 1.20 -20.32
C LYS A 4 -4.56 0.23 -19.55
N LYS A 5 -3.51 0.75 -18.88
CA LYS A 5 -2.73 -0.05 -17.93
C LYS A 5 -3.71 -0.64 -16.90
N PRO A 6 -3.68 -1.96 -16.68
CA PRO A 6 -4.50 -2.56 -15.63
C PRO A 6 -4.14 -1.90 -14.30
N ALA A 7 -5.16 -1.52 -13.52
CA ALA A 7 -4.94 -1.01 -12.18
C ALA A 7 -4.35 -2.15 -11.33
N MET A 8 -3.20 -1.91 -10.68
CA MET A 8 -2.64 -2.90 -9.76
C MET A 8 -3.55 -3.06 -8.54
N SER A 9 -3.71 -4.29 -8.07
CA SER A 9 -4.40 -4.56 -6.80
C SER A 9 -3.61 -3.97 -5.63
N ARG A 10 -4.31 -3.71 -4.52
CA ARG A 10 -3.69 -3.19 -3.29
C ARG A 10 -2.62 -4.16 -2.77
N GLU A 11 -2.91 -5.46 -2.86
CA GLU A 11 -2.02 -6.55 -2.45
C GLU A 11 -0.73 -6.52 -3.29
N ALA A 12 -0.85 -6.40 -4.62
CA ALA A 12 0.33 -6.29 -5.49
C ALA A 12 1.18 -5.04 -5.18
N VAL A 13 0.54 -3.91 -4.84
CA VAL A 13 1.27 -2.69 -4.44
C VAL A 13 1.98 -2.89 -3.10
N LYS A 14 1.35 -3.56 -2.12
CA LYS A 14 1.98 -3.89 -0.83
C LYS A 14 3.19 -4.81 -1.03
N ASP A 15 3.05 -5.87 -1.81
CA ASP A 15 4.12 -6.83 -2.08
C ASP A 15 5.30 -6.16 -2.78
N MET A 16 5.02 -5.28 -3.74
CA MET A 16 6.05 -4.49 -4.43
C MET A 16 6.80 -3.57 -3.46
N ILE A 17 6.09 -2.86 -2.58
CA ILE A 17 6.71 -1.97 -1.59
C ILE A 17 7.54 -2.79 -0.60
N TYR A 18 7.00 -3.90 -0.08
CA TYR A 18 7.72 -4.77 0.84
C TYR A 18 8.98 -5.35 0.21
N GLY A 19 8.88 -5.87 -1.02
CA GLY A 19 10.02 -6.37 -1.77
C GLY A 19 11.10 -5.31 -1.98
N ALA A 20 10.70 -4.09 -2.35
CA ALA A 20 11.64 -2.98 -2.51
C ALA A 20 12.33 -2.60 -1.19
N MET A 21 11.60 -2.55 -0.08
CA MET A 21 12.17 -2.26 1.24
C MET A 21 13.12 -3.37 1.72
N ARG A 22 12.78 -4.64 1.45
CA ARG A 22 13.65 -5.78 1.75
C ARG A 22 14.98 -5.67 1.01
N GLU A 23 14.93 -5.52 -0.31
CA GLU A 23 16.14 -5.36 -1.15
C GLU A 23 16.97 -4.14 -0.72
N PHE A 24 16.30 -3.05 -0.37
CA PHE A 24 16.94 -1.85 0.14
C PHE A 24 17.70 -2.12 1.46
N SER A 25 17.07 -2.82 2.41
CA SER A 25 17.66 -3.13 3.72
C SER A 25 18.83 -4.12 3.66
N THR A 26 18.88 -4.97 2.63
CA THR A 26 19.97 -5.94 2.43
C THR A 26 21.13 -5.40 1.61
N ASN A 27 20.99 -4.23 1.01
CA ASN A 27 22.02 -3.63 0.18
C ASN A 27 22.93 -2.73 1.02
N THR A 28 24.18 -3.18 1.22
CA THR A 28 25.18 -2.47 2.02
C THR A 28 25.56 -1.08 1.49
N LYS A 29 25.22 -0.76 0.24
CA LYS A 29 25.38 0.60 -0.30
C LYS A 29 24.36 1.58 0.27
N PHE A 30 23.19 1.09 0.69
CA PHE A 30 22.07 1.91 1.15
C PHE A 30 21.85 1.77 2.66
N TRP A 31 22.10 0.59 3.21
CA TRP A 31 21.91 0.29 4.62
C TRP A 31 23.15 -0.36 5.22
N TYR A 32 23.69 0.23 6.29
CA TYR A 32 24.73 -0.40 7.09
C TYR A 32 24.08 -1.27 8.18
N GLY A 33 24.36 -2.57 8.16
CA GLY A 33 23.97 -3.50 9.22
C GLY A 33 25.05 -3.58 10.30
N GLY A 34 24.74 -3.09 11.49
CA GLY A 34 25.62 -3.18 12.67
C GLY A 34 25.53 -4.52 13.40
N ILE A 35 26.19 -4.63 14.56
CA ILE A 35 26.12 -5.82 15.42
C ILE A 35 24.69 -6.02 15.97
N ASN A 36 23.94 -4.93 16.13
CA ASN A 36 22.52 -4.91 16.47
C ASN A 36 21.81 -3.76 15.71
N ASP A 37 20.51 -3.64 15.90
CA ASP A 37 19.68 -2.62 15.25
C ASP A 37 20.08 -1.18 15.66
N ASP A 38 20.58 -0.99 16.89
CA ASP A 38 21.02 0.34 17.39
C ASP A 38 22.24 0.90 16.62
N PHE A 39 23.07 0.02 16.07
CA PHE A 39 24.23 0.40 15.25
C PHE A 39 23.93 0.37 13.74
N SER A 40 22.72 -0.05 13.35
CA SER A 40 22.30 -0.11 11.96
C SER A 40 21.73 1.23 11.51
N HIS A 41 22.14 1.70 10.33
CA HIS A 41 21.75 3.03 9.85
C HIS A 41 21.78 3.15 8.34
N LEU A 42 21.07 4.15 7.81
CA LEU A 42 21.15 4.53 6.40
C LEU A 42 22.53 5.09 6.09
N THR A 43 23.09 4.69 4.95
CA THR A 43 24.22 5.41 4.40
C THR A 43 23.74 6.76 3.83
N PRO A 44 24.62 7.74 3.61
CA PRO A 44 24.24 8.99 2.94
C PRO A 44 23.64 8.78 1.54
N GLN A 45 24.00 7.69 0.86
CA GLN A 45 23.38 7.32 -0.40
C GLN A 45 21.98 6.73 -0.16
N GLY A 46 21.86 5.84 0.83
CA GLY A 46 20.57 5.26 1.24
C GLY A 46 19.53 6.31 1.58
N GLU A 47 19.90 7.36 2.32
CA GLU A 47 18.97 8.45 2.65
C GLU A 47 18.33 9.10 1.41
N ARG A 48 19.14 9.39 0.38
CA ARG A 48 18.66 10.00 -0.87
C ARG A 48 17.76 9.06 -1.68
N GLU A 49 18.15 7.78 -1.76
CA GLU A 49 17.38 6.78 -2.48
C GLU A 49 16.07 6.45 -1.75
N MET A 50 16.08 6.42 -0.41
CA MET A 50 14.88 6.22 0.40
C MET A 50 13.86 7.34 0.17
N LEU A 51 14.31 8.60 0.13
CA LEU A 51 13.48 9.75 -0.26
C LEU A 51 12.88 9.57 -1.65
N THR A 52 13.67 9.08 -2.61
CA THR A 52 13.20 8.81 -3.97
C THR A 52 12.16 7.68 -4.01
N MET A 53 12.35 6.62 -3.22
CA MET A 53 11.37 5.54 -3.05
C MET A 53 10.06 6.06 -2.47
N PHE A 54 10.10 6.84 -1.39
CA PHE A 54 8.89 7.41 -0.78
C PHE A 54 8.10 8.28 -1.75
N ASN A 55 8.78 9.13 -2.52
CA ASN A 55 8.15 9.97 -3.54
C ASN A 55 7.42 9.17 -4.62
N LYS A 56 7.81 7.91 -4.86
CA LYS A 56 7.13 7.00 -5.81
C LYS A 56 6.01 6.20 -5.14
N PHE A 57 6.23 5.71 -3.92
CA PHE A 57 5.27 4.84 -3.24
C PHE A 57 4.05 5.58 -2.69
N ILE A 58 4.24 6.78 -2.13
CA ILE A 58 3.14 7.55 -1.53
C ILE A 58 2.01 7.80 -2.55
N PRO A 59 2.29 8.28 -3.79
CA PRO A 59 1.25 8.45 -4.80
C PRO A 59 0.56 7.14 -5.20
N MET A 60 1.29 6.03 -5.25
CA MET A 60 0.73 4.72 -5.58
C MET A 60 -0.26 4.24 -4.51
N LEU A 61 0.14 4.33 -3.24
CA LEU A 61 -0.72 4.00 -2.10
C LEU A 61 -1.96 4.87 -2.06
N LYS A 62 -1.79 6.19 -2.23
CA LYS A 62 -2.91 7.14 -2.25
C LYS A 62 -3.91 6.77 -3.35
N ARG A 63 -3.43 6.45 -4.56
CA ARG A 63 -4.29 6.03 -5.67
C ARG A 63 -5.07 4.75 -5.35
N CYS A 64 -4.43 3.76 -4.72
CA CYS A 64 -5.13 2.55 -4.30
C CYS A 64 -6.21 2.84 -3.26
N GLU A 65 -5.94 3.75 -2.31
CA GLU A 65 -6.91 4.13 -1.29
C GLU A 65 -8.07 4.94 -1.86
N ASP A 66 -7.80 5.91 -2.73
CA ASP A 66 -8.82 6.69 -3.42
C ASP A 66 -9.76 5.77 -4.23
N GLN A 67 -9.19 4.74 -4.87
CA GLN A 67 -9.97 3.75 -5.61
C GLN A 67 -10.82 2.88 -4.67
N ARG A 68 -10.29 2.46 -3.53
CA ARG A 68 -11.05 1.72 -2.50
C ARG A 68 -12.23 2.54 -1.99
N ILE A 69 -12.02 3.83 -1.70
CA ILE A 69 -13.07 4.75 -1.26
C ILE A 69 -14.16 4.88 -2.33
N GLN A 70 -13.78 5.02 -3.61
CA GLN A 70 -14.74 5.08 -4.71
C GLN A 70 -15.54 3.78 -4.86
N ASP A 71 -14.90 2.62 -4.72
CA ASP A 71 -15.59 1.34 -4.82
C ASP A 71 -16.54 1.11 -3.64
N MET A 72 -16.14 1.55 -2.44
CA MET A 72 -17.01 1.54 -1.25
C MET A 72 -18.21 2.48 -1.41
N ALA A 73 -17.99 3.71 -1.89
CA ALA A 73 -19.06 4.67 -2.14
C ALA A 73 -20.07 4.13 -3.16
N LYS A 74 -19.60 3.53 -4.26
CA LYS A 74 -20.48 2.85 -5.23
C LYS A 74 -21.28 1.75 -4.57
N ARG A 75 -20.65 0.86 -3.79
CA ARG A 75 -21.35 -0.24 -3.09
C ARG A 75 -22.45 0.29 -2.17
N MET A 76 -22.18 1.36 -1.42
CA MET A 76 -23.18 2.01 -0.56
C MET A 76 -24.34 2.57 -1.39
N THR A 77 -24.06 3.33 -2.46
CA THR A 77 -25.09 3.90 -3.33
C THR A 77 -25.94 2.83 -4.02
N TRP A 78 -25.33 1.73 -4.50
CA TRP A 78 -26.08 0.62 -5.09
C TRP A 78 -26.89 -0.16 -4.06
N GLY A 79 -26.40 -0.26 -2.82
CA GLY A 79 -27.15 -0.83 -1.69
C GLY A 79 -28.39 0.01 -1.34
N GLU A 80 -28.28 1.34 -1.41
CA GLU A 80 -29.41 2.24 -1.14
C GLU A 80 -30.42 2.32 -2.30
N LEU A 81 -29.96 2.28 -3.55
CA LEU A 81 -30.82 2.38 -4.74
C LEU A 81 -31.44 1.03 -5.17
N GLY A 82 -30.84 -0.09 -4.76
CA GLY A 82 -31.25 -1.44 -5.15
C GLY A 82 -32.42 -2.02 -4.37
N GLY A 83 -32.82 -1.37 -3.27
CA GLY A 83 -34.03 -1.68 -2.49
C GLY A 83 -34.31 -3.17 -2.29
N GLU A 84 -33.52 -3.89 -1.49
CA GLU A 84 -33.97 -5.06 -0.71
C GLU A 84 -32.86 -5.58 0.23
N ASP A 85 -33.27 -5.85 1.48
CA ASP A 85 -32.60 -6.52 2.60
C ASP A 85 -31.33 -5.92 3.21
N THR A 86 -31.59 -4.91 4.06
CA THR A 86 -30.85 -4.59 5.27
C THR A 86 -30.80 -5.77 6.27
N ALA A 87 -30.13 -6.87 5.92
CA ALA A 87 -30.03 -8.04 6.80
C ALA A 87 -28.60 -8.59 6.99
N SER A 88 -27.57 -8.04 6.34
CA SER A 88 -26.21 -8.60 6.41
C SER A 88 -25.12 -7.65 6.89
N ILE A 89 -25.48 -6.44 7.36
CA ILE A 89 -24.48 -5.42 7.77
C ILE A 89 -23.93 -5.67 9.19
N THR A 90 -24.48 -6.60 9.97
CA THR A 90 -24.11 -6.79 11.38
C THR A 90 -22.95 -7.77 11.66
N GLU A 91 -22.45 -8.52 10.67
CA GLU A 91 -21.49 -9.62 10.94
C GLU A 91 -20.01 -9.30 10.71
N LEU A 92 -19.63 -8.11 10.24
CA LEU A 92 -18.22 -7.81 9.94
C LEU A 92 -17.49 -6.98 11.02
N SER A 93 -18.09 -6.77 12.20
CA SER A 93 -17.48 -5.94 13.26
C SER A 93 -16.87 -6.73 14.43
N GLN A 94 -16.81 -8.06 14.39
CA GLN A 94 -16.33 -8.85 15.55
C GLN A 94 -15.06 -9.69 15.33
N ASP A 95 -14.54 -9.83 14.09
CA ASP A 95 -13.39 -10.72 13.84
C ASP A 95 -12.04 -10.01 13.60
N GLU A 96 -11.89 -8.73 13.96
CA GLU A 96 -10.59 -8.03 13.94
C GLU A 96 -10.26 -7.28 15.24
N LEU A 97 -10.36 -7.96 16.39
CA LEU A 97 -9.67 -7.59 17.65
C LEU A 97 -9.13 -8.81 18.40
#